data_AF-A0A7T6Z8H4-F1
#
_entry.id   AF-A0A7T6Z8H4-F1
#
_cell.length_a   1.000
_cell.length_b   1.000
_cell.length_c   1.000
_cell.angle_alpha   90.00
_cell.angle_beta   90.00
_cell.angle_gamma   90.00
#
_symmetry.space_group_name_H-M   'P 1'
#
loop_
_entity.id
_entity.type
_entity.pdbx_description
1 polymer ?
#
loop_
_entity_poly.entity_id
_entity_poly.type
_entity_poly.pdbx_seq_one_letter_code
_entity_poly.pdbx_strand_id
1 'polypeptide(L)'
;MTTQTSKHYGNLVNGEWIKNDDTFVVENKYAHEPFAYVSKADKQIINKAITNASNTFREIRMTATERYHILTRSAELFKEQKEEIALVICREAGKTINDARAEVDRGIQTFIASAEEAKKITGQGLPIHGQPHNEEKMAFTIRAPVGVICAITPFNFPFNLTAHKVAPAIAAGNTIVLKPAEKTPVTAIKMAEILLEAGLPSGFINVVNGYGQDTGSVLLKDDRISMYTFTGSPNVGKEIKHKSGIRKVTLELGNNSPNVIHHDTIDLKRAVQLVVSKGFSYSGQACIAVQRVYVHRDIYEEVIDVATRLAESLTVGNPELETTNIGPMISIEEAERTENWIKEALNEGANLVQNG
;
A
#
# COMPACT_ATOMS: atom_id res chain seq x y z
N MET A 1 27.82 -10.38 -15.25
CA MET A 1 27.17 -9.07 -15.03
C MET A 1 26.46 -8.68 -16.30
N THR A 2 25.21 -9.10 -16.46
CA THR A 2 24.34 -8.64 -17.55
C THR A 2 23.93 -7.23 -17.18
N THR A 3 24.44 -6.21 -17.90
CA THR A 3 23.97 -4.83 -17.82
C THR A 3 22.50 -4.82 -18.23
N GLN A 4 21.61 -4.98 -17.25
CA GLN A 4 20.18 -4.87 -17.44
C GLN A 4 19.91 -3.39 -17.70
N THR A 5 19.60 -3.03 -18.95
CA THR A 5 19.24 -1.66 -19.30
C THR A 5 18.03 -1.25 -18.45
N SER A 6 18.24 -0.31 -17.55
CA SER A 6 17.23 0.30 -16.70
C SER A 6 16.01 0.73 -17.53
N LYS A 7 14.82 0.27 -17.17
CA LYS A 7 13.58 0.52 -17.93
C LYS A 7 13.07 1.94 -17.67
N HIS A 8 12.51 2.56 -18.71
CA HIS A 8 11.83 3.87 -18.61
C HIS A 8 10.32 3.70 -18.57
N TYR A 9 9.70 4.10 -17.46
CA TYR A 9 8.26 4.05 -17.23
C TYR A 9 7.60 5.43 -17.33
N GLY A 10 6.35 5.43 -17.75
CA GLY A 10 5.54 6.62 -17.96
C GLY A 10 4.42 6.78 -16.94
N ASN A 11 3.66 7.86 -17.11
CA ASN A 11 2.36 8.06 -16.47
C ASN A 11 1.28 7.37 -17.30
N LEU A 12 0.24 6.82 -16.67
CA LEU A 12 -0.90 6.23 -17.38
C LEU A 12 -2.04 7.23 -17.43
N VAL A 13 -2.47 7.61 -18.62
CA VAL A 13 -3.65 8.46 -18.82
C VAL A 13 -4.53 7.87 -19.91
N ASN A 14 -5.79 7.56 -19.58
CA ASN A 14 -6.75 7.00 -20.52
C ASN A 14 -6.25 5.74 -21.28
N GLY A 15 -5.55 4.83 -20.60
CA GLY A 15 -4.99 3.63 -21.23
C GLY A 15 -3.66 3.85 -21.96
N GLU A 16 -3.18 5.09 -22.09
CA GLU A 16 -1.96 5.43 -22.80
C GLU A 16 -0.81 5.80 -21.85
N TRP A 17 0.39 5.29 -22.15
CA TRP A 17 1.59 5.57 -21.37
C TRP A 17 2.32 6.82 -21.88
N ILE A 18 2.34 7.87 -21.07
CA ILE A 18 2.99 9.16 -21.37
C ILE A 18 4.37 9.18 -20.71
N LYS A 19 5.42 9.17 -21.53
CA LYS A 19 6.82 9.34 -21.12
C LYS A 19 7.32 10.75 -21.41
N ASN A 20 8.20 11.26 -20.58
CA ASN A 20 8.89 12.54 -20.78
C ASN A 20 10.32 12.47 -20.22
N ASP A 21 11.11 13.52 -20.49
CA ASP A 21 12.52 13.60 -20.07
C ASP A 21 12.68 14.01 -18.59
N ASP A 22 11.67 14.66 -18.00
CA ASP A 22 11.68 15.00 -16.57
C ASP A 22 11.38 13.76 -15.73
N THR A 23 12.43 13.02 -15.40
CA THR A 23 12.33 11.74 -14.70
C THR A 23 12.90 11.81 -13.27
N PHE A 24 12.59 10.79 -12.48
CA PHE A 24 13.35 10.44 -11.28
C PHE A 24 13.80 8.99 -11.35
N VAL A 25 14.91 8.68 -10.67
CA VAL A 25 15.50 7.35 -10.63
C VAL A 25 14.89 6.56 -9.47
N VAL A 26 14.48 5.33 -9.77
CA VAL A 26 14.19 4.30 -8.78
C VAL A 26 15.41 3.41 -8.73
N GLU A 27 16.07 3.36 -7.58
CA GLU A 27 17.25 2.52 -7.37
C GLU A 27 16.86 1.14 -6.85
N ASN A 28 17.67 0.14 -7.21
CA ASN A 28 17.70 -1.12 -6.49
C ASN A 28 18.19 -0.85 -5.06
N LYS A 29 17.36 -1.13 -4.05
CA LYS A 29 17.62 -0.76 -2.65
C LYS A 29 18.74 -1.53 -1.97
N TYR A 30 19.20 -2.62 -2.57
CA TYR A 30 20.35 -3.37 -2.10
C TYR A 30 21.63 -3.03 -2.88
N ALA A 31 21.55 -3.01 -4.22
CA ALA A 31 22.72 -2.77 -5.07
C ALA A 31 23.06 -1.28 -5.24
N HIS A 32 22.13 -0.37 -4.95
CA HIS A 32 22.23 1.08 -5.20
C HIS A 32 22.46 1.46 -6.67
N GLU A 33 22.14 0.56 -7.59
CA GLU A 33 22.19 0.81 -9.03
C GLU A 33 20.82 1.28 -9.54
N PRO A 34 20.76 2.11 -10.61
CA PRO A 34 19.51 2.49 -11.25
C PRO A 34 18.69 1.27 -11.70
N PHE A 35 17.53 1.06 -11.08
CA PHE A 35 16.60 -0.01 -11.45
C PHE A 35 15.61 0.46 -12.52
N ALA A 36 15.10 1.69 -12.41
CA ALA A 36 14.18 2.27 -13.37
C ALA A 36 14.27 3.81 -13.41
N TYR A 37 13.87 4.39 -14.55
CA TYR A 37 13.60 5.81 -14.70
C TYR A 37 12.08 6.01 -14.83
N VAL A 38 11.51 6.96 -14.09
CA VAL A 38 10.05 7.18 -14.07
C VAL A 38 9.75 8.62 -14.39
N SER A 39 8.91 8.83 -15.41
CA SER A 39 8.48 10.16 -15.88
C SER A 39 7.63 10.87 -14.84
N LYS A 40 7.96 12.10 -14.47
CA LYS A 40 7.15 12.93 -13.56
C LYS A 40 5.92 13.44 -14.28
N ALA A 41 4.79 13.40 -13.59
CA ALA A 41 3.56 14.03 -14.04
C ALA A 41 3.62 15.52 -13.72
N ASP A 42 3.71 16.34 -14.77
CA ASP A 42 3.52 17.79 -14.64
C ASP A 42 2.04 18.13 -14.40
N LYS A 43 1.75 19.42 -14.19
CA LYS A 43 0.38 19.90 -13.97
C LYS A 43 -0.56 19.56 -15.14
N GLN A 44 -0.06 19.50 -16.37
CA GLN A 44 -0.89 19.22 -17.54
C GLN A 44 -1.28 17.73 -17.59
N ILE A 45 -0.34 16.82 -17.32
CA ILE A 45 -0.57 15.38 -17.22
C ILE A 45 -1.54 15.09 -16.07
N ILE A 46 -1.35 15.70 -14.90
CA ILE A 46 -2.25 15.55 -13.76
C ILE A 46 -3.67 16.02 -14.13
N ASN A 47 -3.80 17.19 -14.75
CA ASN A 47 -5.10 17.69 -15.18
C ASN A 47 -5.77 16.78 -16.22
N LYS A 48 -5.00 16.22 -17.17
CA LYS A 48 -5.52 15.24 -18.15
C LYS A 48 -6.01 13.97 -17.45
N ALA A 49 -5.26 13.43 -16.49
CA ALA A 49 -5.66 12.27 -15.69
C ALA A 49 -6.97 12.50 -14.93
N ILE A 50 -7.11 13.65 -14.24
CA ILE A 50 -8.33 13.98 -13.48
C ILE A 50 -9.51 14.21 -14.43
N THR A 51 -9.29 14.93 -15.54
CA THR A 51 -10.32 15.18 -16.55
C THR A 51 -10.83 13.87 -17.14
N ASN A 52 -9.91 12.97 -17.50
CA ASN A 52 -10.26 11.65 -17.99
C ASN A 52 -11.04 10.85 -16.95
N ALA A 53 -10.53 10.69 -15.72
CA ALA A 53 -11.23 9.97 -14.66
C ALA A 53 -12.64 10.51 -14.41
N SER A 54 -12.81 11.84 -14.47
CA SER A 54 -14.11 12.50 -14.31
C SER A 54 -15.07 12.25 -15.49
N ASN A 55 -14.59 12.30 -16.73
CA ASN A 55 -15.39 12.00 -17.92
C ASN A 55 -15.77 10.53 -17.97
N THR A 56 -14.81 9.61 -17.79
CA THR A 56 -15.05 8.16 -17.71
C THR A 56 -16.08 7.84 -16.64
N PHE A 57 -15.98 8.46 -15.45
CA PHE A 57 -16.98 8.28 -14.39
C PHE A 57 -18.37 8.81 -14.76
N ARG A 58 -18.52 9.76 -15.69
CA ARG A 58 -19.86 10.21 -16.13
C ARG A 58 -20.42 9.34 -17.24
N GLU A 59 -19.57 8.93 -18.17
CA GLU A 59 -19.98 8.36 -19.46
C GLU A 59 -20.04 6.83 -19.44
N ILE A 60 -19.17 6.17 -18.65
CA ILE A 60 -19.03 4.72 -18.67
C ILE A 60 -19.54 4.14 -17.34
N ARG A 61 -20.39 3.12 -17.42
CA ARG A 61 -20.89 2.36 -16.27
C ARG A 61 -20.54 0.89 -16.47
N MET A 62 -19.89 0.30 -15.48
CA MET A 62 -19.71 -1.15 -15.42
C MET A 62 -20.79 -1.76 -14.51
N THR A 63 -21.45 -2.80 -14.99
CA THR A 63 -22.30 -3.69 -14.19
C THR A 63 -21.49 -4.38 -13.08
N ALA A 64 -22.17 -4.87 -12.05
CA ALA A 64 -21.50 -5.63 -10.99
C ALA A 64 -20.75 -6.86 -11.54
N THR A 65 -21.30 -7.50 -12.57
CA THR A 65 -20.73 -8.67 -13.23
C THR A 65 -19.44 -8.35 -13.98
N GLU A 66 -19.41 -7.25 -14.75
CA GLU A 66 -18.18 -6.81 -15.44
C GLU A 66 -17.06 -6.51 -14.44
N ARG A 67 -17.38 -5.79 -13.35
CA ARG A 67 -16.40 -5.48 -12.30
C ARG A 67 -15.88 -6.74 -11.61
N TYR A 68 -16.75 -7.71 -11.35
CA TYR A 68 -16.36 -9.02 -10.85
C TYR A 68 -15.39 -9.74 -11.79
N HIS A 69 -15.70 -9.81 -13.09
CA HIS A 69 -14.86 -10.51 -14.06
C HIS A 69 -13.48 -9.86 -14.22
N ILE A 70 -13.42 -8.53 -14.28
CA ILE A 70 -12.15 -7.78 -14.38
C ILE A 70 -11.28 -8.05 -13.14
N LEU A 71 -11.86 -7.97 -11.94
CA LEU A 71 -11.12 -8.19 -10.69
C LEU A 71 -10.64 -9.63 -10.53
N THR A 72 -11.47 -10.61 -10.87
CA THR A 72 -11.09 -12.03 -10.86
C THR A 72 -10.01 -12.32 -11.90
N ARG A 73 -10.14 -11.79 -13.12
CA ARG A 73 -9.12 -11.96 -14.16
C ARG A 73 -7.80 -11.30 -13.78
N SER A 74 -7.85 -10.14 -13.14
CA SER A 74 -6.65 -9.47 -12.61
C SER A 74 -5.94 -10.35 -11.58
N ALA A 75 -6.69 -10.98 -10.65
CA ALA A 75 -6.14 -11.89 -9.66
C ALA A 75 -5.44 -13.11 -10.29
N GLU A 76 -5.98 -13.66 -11.38
CA GLU A 76 -5.34 -14.73 -12.16
C GLU A 76 -4.02 -14.26 -12.79
N LEU A 77 -4.04 -13.11 -13.48
CA LEU A 77 -2.84 -12.55 -14.12
C LEU A 77 -1.75 -12.20 -13.09
N PHE A 78 -2.12 -11.66 -11.92
CA PHE A 78 -1.16 -11.44 -10.83
C PHE A 78 -0.54 -12.74 -10.33
N LYS A 79 -1.32 -13.83 -10.29
CA LYS A 79 -0.80 -15.15 -9.90
C LYS A 79 0.16 -15.69 -10.94
N GLU A 80 -0.14 -15.54 -12.23
CA GLU A 80 0.73 -15.92 -13.35
C GLU A 80 2.05 -15.14 -13.34
N GLN A 81 2.01 -13.84 -13.00
CA GLN A 81 3.17 -12.95 -12.97
C GLN A 81 3.79 -12.76 -11.57
N LYS A 82 3.42 -13.60 -10.59
CA LYS A 82 3.77 -13.41 -9.17
C LYS A 82 5.27 -13.22 -8.96
N GLU A 83 6.09 -14.04 -9.58
CA GLU A 83 7.54 -14.01 -9.37
C GLU A 83 8.17 -12.72 -9.91
N GLU A 84 7.73 -12.26 -11.08
CA GLU A 84 8.20 -10.99 -11.65
C GLU A 84 7.81 -9.81 -10.75
N ILE A 85 6.58 -9.79 -10.25
CA ILE A 85 6.11 -8.73 -9.35
C ILE A 85 6.90 -8.78 -8.03
N ALA A 86 7.14 -9.96 -7.46
CA ALA A 86 7.90 -10.11 -6.23
C ALA A 86 9.35 -9.63 -6.39
N LEU A 87 10.00 -9.93 -7.52
CA LEU A 87 11.35 -9.42 -7.82
C LEU A 87 11.37 -7.89 -7.96
N VAL A 88 10.34 -7.29 -8.58
CA VAL A 88 10.21 -5.83 -8.65
C VAL A 88 10.11 -5.23 -7.25
N ILE A 89 9.22 -5.75 -6.40
CA ILE A 89 9.06 -5.30 -5.01
C ILE A 89 10.39 -5.42 -4.25
N CYS A 90 11.08 -6.56 -4.40
CA CYS A 90 12.36 -6.80 -3.75
C CYS A 90 13.39 -5.74 -4.12
N ARG A 91 13.52 -5.43 -5.42
CA ARG A 91 14.47 -4.45 -5.94
C ARG A 91 14.10 -3.02 -5.55
N GLU A 92 12.86 -2.59 -5.77
CA GLU A 92 12.50 -1.20 -5.53
C GLU A 92 12.27 -0.88 -4.06
N ALA A 93 11.88 -1.85 -3.24
CA ALA A 93 11.53 -1.64 -1.83
C ALA A 93 12.58 -2.21 -0.85
N GLY A 94 13.49 -3.09 -1.28
CA GLY A 94 14.47 -3.75 -0.39
C GLY A 94 13.88 -4.87 0.47
N LYS A 95 12.64 -5.27 0.18
CA LYS A 95 11.95 -6.35 0.90
C LYS A 95 12.50 -7.71 0.48
N THR A 96 12.67 -8.63 1.41
CA THR A 96 13.12 -10.00 1.06
C THR A 96 12.16 -10.66 0.07
N ILE A 97 12.68 -11.54 -0.80
CA ILE A 97 11.87 -12.19 -1.83
C ILE A 97 10.71 -12.99 -1.24
N ASN A 98 10.90 -13.58 -0.06
CA ASN A 98 9.85 -14.29 0.67
C ASN A 98 8.75 -13.36 1.16
N ASP A 99 9.10 -12.22 1.78
CA ASP A 99 8.11 -11.23 2.20
C ASP A 99 7.41 -10.57 0.99
N ALA A 100 8.12 -10.38 -0.12
CA ALA A 100 7.57 -9.83 -1.37
C ALA A 100 6.55 -10.79 -2.01
N ARG A 101 6.85 -12.09 -2.10
CA ARG A 101 5.89 -13.11 -2.58
C ARG A 101 4.65 -13.18 -1.69
N ALA A 102 4.83 -13.14 -0.38
CA ALA A 102 3.73 -13.11 0.58
C ALA A 102 2.87 -11.84 0.43
N GLU A 103 3.49 -10.70 0.13
CA GLU A 103 2.76 -9.47 -0.19
C GLU A 103 1.90 -9.62 -1.46
N VAL A 104 2.46 -10.21 -2.53
CA VAL A 104 1.71 -10.46 -3.77
C VAL A 104 0.52 -11.38 -3.50
N ASP A 105 0.71 -12.46 -2.75
CA ASP A 105 -0.39 -13.38 -2.38
C ASP A 105 -1.51 -12.65 -1.63
N ARG A 106 -1.17 -11.78 -0.67
CA ARG A 106 -2.16 -10.98 0.06
C ARG A 106 -2.89 -9.98 -0.84
N GLY A 107 -2.18 -9.37 -1.78
CA GLY A 107 -2.80 -8.48 -2.76
C GLY A 107 -3.76 -9.24 -3.67
N ILE A 108 -3.40 -10.43 -4.15
CA ILE A 108 -4.29 -11.32 -4.92
C ILE A 108 -5.57 -11.63 -4.13
N GLN A 109 -5.46 -11.98 -2.84
CA GLN A 109 -6.64 -12.21 -1.99
C GLN A 109 -7.50 -10.95 -1.85
N THR A 110 -6.88 -9.77 -1.79
CA THR A 110 -7.61 -8.49 -1.74
C THR A 110 -8.41 -8.23 -3.03
N PHE A 111 -7.86 -8.60 -4.20
CA PHE A 111 -8.59 -8.55 -5.46
C PHE A 111 -9.76 -9.53 -5.51
N ILE A 112 -9.56 -10.77 -5.07
CA ILE A 112 -10.61 -11.80 -5.00
C ILE A 112 -11.75 -11.34 -4.09
N ALA A 113 -11.43 -10.92 -2.87
CA ALA A 113 -12.42 -10.42 -1.92
C ALA A 113 -13.19 -9.21 -2.50
N SER A 114 -12.50 -8.27 -3.15
CA SER A 114 -13.15 -7.13 -3.80
C SER A 114 -14.07 -7.56 -4.95
N ALA A 115 -13.69 -8.58 -5.73
CA ALA A 115 -14.52 -9.13 -6.80
C ALA A 115 -15.83 -9.68 -6.21
N GLU A 116 -15.75 -10.49 -5.16
CA GLU A 116 -16.92 -11.05 -4.49
C GLU A 116 -17.85 -9.96 -3.95
N GLU A 117 -17.29 -8.93 -3.32
CA GLU A 117 -18.06 -7.81 -2.77
C GLU A 117 -18.69 -6.93 -3.86
N ALA A 118 -18.13 -6.88 -5.08
CA ALA A 118 -18.71 -6.13 -6.19
C ALA A 118 -20.16 -6.55 -6.51
N LYS A 119 -20.52 -7.81 -6.24
CA LYS A 119 -21.87 -8.39 -6.46
C LYS A 119 -22.78 -8.29 -5.23
N LYS A 120 -22.27 -7.87 -4.08
CA LYS A 120 -23.00 -7.84 -2.79
C LYS A 120 -23.33 -6.42 -2.30
N ILE A 121 -23.13 -5.40 -3.14
CA ILE A 121 -23.46 -4.01 -2.80
C ILE A 121 -24.98 -3.87 -2.74
N THR A 122 -25.53 -3.81 -1.53
CA THR A 122 -26.97 -3.73 -1.27
C THR A 122 -27.37 -2.48 -0.49
N GLY A 123 -28.66 -2.18 -0.58
CA GLY A 123 -29.36 -1.20 0.23
C GLY A 123 -30.18 -1.84 1.34
N GLN A 124 -30.93 -1.02 2.08
CA GLN A 124 -31.83 -1.49 3.15
C GLN A 124 -33.18 -0.80 3.03
N GLY A 125 -34.27 -1.57 3.19
CA GLY A 125 -35.61 -1.02 3.40
C GLY A 125 -35.71 -0.38 4.80
N LEU A 126 -36.39 0.76 4.89
CA LEU A 126 -36.52 1.54 6.13
C LEU A 126 -37.98 1.56 6.59
N PRO A 127 -38.28 1.14 7.83
CA PRO A 127 -39.64 1.13 8.36
C PRO A 127 -40.07 2.54 8.79
N ILE A 128 -40.60 3.33 7.85
CA ILE A 128 -41.02 4.72 8.12
C ILE A 128 -42.51 4.87 8.47
N HIS A 129 -43.29 3.79 8.36
CA HIS A 129 -44.74 3.78 8.63
C HIS A 129 -45.10 4.09 10.09
N GLY A 130 -44.15 3.97 11.02
CA GLY A 130 -44.37 4.28 12.44
C GLY A 130 -44.47 5.77 12.78
N GLN A 131 -44.35 6.65 11.78
CA GLN A 131 -44.47 8.10 11.94
C GLN A 131 -45.79 8.59 11.32
N PRO A 132 -46.52 9.51 11.99
CA PRO A 132 -47.73 10.10 11.41
C PRO A 132 -47.47 10.68 10.02
N HIS A 133 -48.41 10.47 9.08
CA HIS A 133 -48.34 10.91 7.67
C HIS A 133 -47.35 10.12 6.79
N ASN A 134 -46.87 8.95 7.23
CA ASN A 134 -46.00 8.05 6.45
C ASN A 134 -46.60 6.64 6.27
N GLU A 135 -47.87 6.45 6.60
CA GLU A 135 -48.55 5.15 6.65
C GLU A 135 -48.44 4.40 5.31
N GLU A 136 -48.47 5.11 4.18
CA GLU A 136 -48.41 4.54 2.83
C GLU A 136 -47.07 4.79 2.10
N LYS A 137 -46.04 5.28 2.80
CA LYS A 137 -44.75 5.61 2.16
C LYS A 137 -43.72 4.49 2.31
N MET A 138 -43.04 4.14 1.22
CA MET A 138 -41.89 3.24 1.22
C MET A 138 -40.59 4.04 1.18
N ALA A 139 -39.62 3.65 2.01
CA ALA A 139 -38.27 4.19 1.95
C ALA A 139 -37.24 3.05 1.91
N PHE A 140 -36.19 3.26 1.12
CA PHE A 140 -35.03 2.38 1.08
C PHE A 140 -33.78 3.19 0.78
N THR A 141 -32.64 2.64 1.17
CA THR A 141 -31.32 3.19 0.82
C THR A 141 -30.73 2.44 -0.36
N ILE A 142 -29.85 3.10 -1.11
CA ILE A 142 -28.98 2.46 -2.08
C ILE A 142 -27.54 2.91 -1.84
N ARG A 143 -26.57 2.09 -2.24
CA ARG A 143 -25.15 2.47 -2.25
C ARG A 143 -24.76 2.80 -3.69
N ALA A 144 -24.21 3.99 -3.90
CA ALA A 144 -23.69 4.44 -5.18
C ALA A 144 -22.19 4.69 -5.08
N PRO A 145 -21.43 4.57 -6.19
CA PRO A 145 -20.04 4.97 -6.25
C PRO A 145 -19.88 6.44 -5.80
N VAL A 146 -18.76 6.76 -5.15
CA VAL A 146 -18.49 8.12 -4.69
C VAL A 146 -18.07 9.06 -5.81
N GLY A 147 -17.46 8.55 -6.88
CA GLY A 147 -16.96 9.33 -8.01
C GLY A 147 -15.50 9.05 -8.32
N VAL A 148 -14.72 10.11 -8.50
CA VAL A 148 -13.28 10.01 -8.73
C VAL A 148 -12.57 9.83 -7.38
N ILE A 149 -11.80 8.75 -7.24
CA ILE A 149 -11.00 8.47 -6.05
C ILE A 149 -9.54 8.82 -6.34
N CYS A 150 -8.95 9.68 -5.53
CA CYS A 150 -7.51 9.87 -5.50
C CYS A 150 -6.89 8.90 -4.49
N ALA A 151 -6.14 7.91 -5.00
CA ALA A 151 -5.45 6.93 -4.19
C ALA A 151 -3.97 7.30 -4.09
N ILE A 152 -3.48 7.52 -2.86
CA ILE A 152 -2.08 7.84 -2.59
C ILE A 152 -1.49 6.73 -1.73
N THR A 153 -0.50 6.00 -2.25
CA THR A 153 0.01 4.76 -1.66
C THR A 153 1.45 4.88 -1.15
N PRO A 154 1.84 4.11 -0.10
CA PRO A 154 3.14 4.23 0.55
C PRO A 154 4.17 3.32 -0.13
N PHE A 155 5.43 3.46 0.28
CA PHE A 155 6.51 2.64 -0.27
C PHE A 155 6.56 1.21 0.28
N ASN A 156 6.03 0.98 1.48
CA ASN A 156 6.42 -0.18 2.26
C ASN A 156 5.68 -1.48 1.90
N PHE A 157 4.48 -1.38 1.33
CA PHE A 157 3.78 -2.50 0.71
C PHE A 157 3.20 -2.01 -0.62
N PRO A 158 4.06 -1.80 -1.63
CA PRO A 158 3.71 -1.10 -2.85
C PRO A 158 2.69 -1.86 -3.71
N PHE A 159 2.55 -3.18 -3.52
CA PHE A 159 1.50 -3.97 -4.14
C PHE A 159 0.26 -4.04 -3.25
N ASN A 160 0.38 -4.57 -2.04
CA ASN A 160 -0.79 -4.92 -1.24
C ASN A 160 -1.57 -3.68 -0.78
N LEU A 161 -0.90 -2.60 -0.36
CA LEU A 161 -1.60 -1.37 0.06
C LEU A 161 -2.15 -0.58 -1.14
N THR A 162 -1.59 -0.78 -2.33
CA THR A 162 -2.20 -0.29 -3.58
C THR A 162 -3.45 -1.11 -3.92
N ALA A 163 -3.41 -2.43 -3.79
CA ALA A 163 -4.56 -3.31 -4.00
C ALA A 163 -5.74 -2.98 -3.07
N HIS A 164 -5.47 -2.70 -1.78
CA HIS A 164 -6.48 -2.29 -0.80
C HIS A 164 -7.18 -0.96 -1.12
N LYS A 165 -6.70 -0.19 -2.11
CA LYS A 165 -7.36 1.03 -2.58
C LYS A 165 -7.99 0.82 -3.95
N VAL A 166 -7.25 0.21 -4.87
CA VAL A 166 -7.64 0.05 -6.27
C VAL A 166 -8.74 -0.99 -6.44
N ALA A 167 -8.58 -2.18 -5.85
CA ALA A 167 -9.54 -3.27 -6.01
C ALA A 167 -10.94 -2.91 -5.46
N PRO A 168 -11.11 -2.38 -4.24
CA PRO A 168 -12.44 -1.99 -3.75
C PRO A 168 -13.01 -0.76 -4.49
N ALA A 169 -12.17 0.15 -4.98
CA ALA A 169 -12.62 1.27 -5.80
C ALA A 169 -13.27 0.80 -7.11
N ILE A 170 -12.62 -0.15 -7.81
CA ILE A 170 -13.16 -0.81 -9.00
C ILE A 170 -14.40 -1.61 -8.63
N ALA A 171 -14.39 -2.40 -7.56
CA ALA A 171 -15.55 -3.19 -7.12
C ALA A 171 -16.80 -2.34 -6.88
N ALA A 172 -16.62 -1.14 -6.33
CA ALA A 172 -17.67 -0.16 -6.09
C ALA A 172 -18.01 0.73 -7.31
N GLY A 173 -17.33 0.56 -8.45
CA GLY A 173 -17.63 1.28 -9.70
C GLY A 173 -17.09 2.71 -9.77
N ASN A 174 -15.98 3.01 -9.10
CA ASN A 174 -15.32 4.31 -9.11
C ASN A 174 -14.19 4.36 -10.15
N THR A 175 -13.85 5.56 -10.63
CA THR A 175 -12.60 5.80 -11.37
C THR A 175 -11.52 6.28 -10.41
N ILE A 176 -10.26 6.07 -10.79
CA ILE A 176 -9.11 6.20 -9.88
C ILE A 176 -8.03 7.08 -10.53
N VAL A 177 -7.51 8.03 -9.75
CA VAL A 177 -6.21 8.67 -10.00
C VAL A 177 -5.25 8.18 -8.92
N LEU A 178 -4.35 7.28 -9.31
CA LEU A 178 -3.36 6.65 -8.44
C LEU A 178 -2.06 7.45 -8.47
N LYS A 179 -1.57 7.81 -7.28
CA LYS A 179 -0.24 8.38 -7.06
C LYS A 179 0.56 7.43 -6.14
N PRO A 180 1.43 6.58 -6.69
CA PRO A 180 2.31 5.76 -5.87
C PRO A 180 3.42 6.59 -5.23
N ALA A 181 4.06 6.02 -4.20
CA ALA A 181 5.29 6.58 -3.64
C ALA A 181 6.41 6.57 -4.68
N GLU A 182 7.17 7.66 -4.76
CA GLU A 182 8.29 7.83 -5.69
C GLU A 182 9.43 6.83 -5.46
N LYS A 183 9.53 6.25 -4.26
CA LYS A 183 10.56 5.24 -3.96
C LYS A 183 10.26 3.87 -4.55
N THR A 184 8.98 3.56 -4.81
CA THR A 184 8.49 2.24 -5.27
C THR A 184 7.30 2.33 -6.25
N PRO A 185 7.40 3.10 -7.35
CA PRO A 185 6.28 3.28 -8.27
C PRO A 185 6.09 2.11 -9.26
N VAL A 186 7.12 1.29 -9.48
CA VAL A 186 7.14 0.31 -10.58
C VAL A 186 6.14 -0.81 -10.33
N THR A 187 5.98 -1.27 -9.08
CA THR A 187 4.96 -2.26 -8.72
C THR A 187 3.53 -1.75 -9.00
N ALA A 188 3.24 -0.48 -8.71
CA ALA A 188 1.93 0.11 -8.98
C ALA A 188 1.67 0.29 -10.50
N ILE A 189 2.72 0.62 -11.26
CA ILE A 189 2.67 0.71 -12.72
C ILE A 189 2.35 -0.66 -13.33
N LYS A 190 3.03 -1.72 -12.89
CA LYS A 190 2.73 -3.11 -13.29
C LYS A 190 1.30 -3.54 -12.93
N MET A 191 0.81 -3.12 -11.77
CA MET A 191 -0.59 -3.37 -11.40
C MET A 191 -1.56 -2.74 -12.41
N ALA A 192 -1.29 -1.50 -12.85
CA ALA A 192 -2.12 -0.83 -13.84
C ALA A 192 -2.04 -1.50 -15.23
N GLU A 193 -0.86 -1.98 -15.64
CA GLU A 193 -0.68 -2.78 -16.87
C GLU A 193 -1.59 -4.03 -16.84
N ILE A 194 -1.53 -4.80 -15.75
CA ILE A 194 -2.32 -6.03 -15.59
C ILE A 194 -3.82 -5.74 -15.51
N LEU A 195 -4.24 -4.63 -14.89
CA LEU A 195 -5.64 -4.22 -14.87
C LEU A 195 -6.20 -3.94 -16.28
N LEU A 196 -5.41 -3.26 -17.12
CA LEU A 196 -5.78 -3.01 -18.52
C LEU A 196 -5.82 -4.32 -19.32
N GLU A 197 -4.84 -5.21 -19.11
CA GLU A 197 -4.81 -6.55 -19.70
C GLU A 197 -6.02 -7.39 -19.29
N ALA A 198 -6.48 -7.26 -18.05
CA ALA A 198 -7.68 -7.90 -17.53
C ALA A 198 -9.00 -7.33 -18.09
N GLY A 199 -8.93 -6.30 -18.95
CA GLY A 199 -10.08 -5.68 -19.59
C GLY A 199 -10.70 -4.52 -18.81
N LEU A 200 -9.99 -3.92 -17.85
CA LEU A 200 -10.45 -2.68 -17.23
C LEU A 200 -10.53 -1.58 -18.31
N PRO A 201 -11.69 -0.93 -18.54
CA PRO A 201 -11.81 0.06 -19.59
C PRO A 201 -10.86 1.25 -19.37
N SER A 202 -10.32 1.77 -20.47
CA SER A 202 -9.45 2.94 -20.45
C SER A 202 -10.07 4.10 -19.66
N GLY A 203 -9.26 4.67 -18.78
CA GLY A 203 -9.62 5.81 -17.94
C GLY A 203 -10.28 5.48 -16.60
N PHE A 204 -10.59 4.20 -16.32
CA PHE A 204 -10.96 3.80 -14.96
C PHE A 204 -9.79 3.88 -13.98
N ILE A 205 -8.56 3.70 -14.47
CA ILE A 205 -7.34 3.92 -13.72
C ILE A 205 -6.42 4.87 -14.49
N ASN A 206 -5.92 5.87 -13.80
CA ASN A 206 -4.86 6.75 -14.27
C ASN A 206 -3.73 6.75 -13.21
N VAL A 207 -2.48 6.71 -13.64
CA VAL A 207 -1.30 6.69 -12.75
C VAL A 207 -0.48 7.95 -12.99
N VAL A 208 -0.30 8.74 -11.95
CA VAL A 208 0.49 9.98 -11.97
C VAL A 208 1.66 9.89 -11.00
N ASN A 209 2.87 9.82 -11.54
CA ASN A 209 4.10 9.67 -10.79
C ASN A 209 4.72 11.04 -10.45
N GLY A 210 5.44 11.12 -9.34
CA GLY A 210 6.15 12.32 -8.93
C GLY A 210 6.15 12.50 -7.43
N TYR A 211 6.75 13.59 -6.93
CA TYR A 211 6.90 13.83 -5.50
C TYR A 211 5.59 14.26 -4.83
N GLY A 212 5.49 14.03 -3.52
CA GLY A 212 4.33 14.43 -2.72
C GLY A 212 4.03 15.93 -2.80
N GLN A 213 5.08 16.75 -2.70
CA GLN A 213 4.97 18.22 -2.68
C GLN A 213 4.46 18.79 -4.01
N ASP A 214 4.80 18.15 -5.14
CA ASP A 214 4.43 18.61 -6.48
C ASP A 214 3.10 17.99 -6.92
N THR A 215 3.11 16.68 -7.19
CA THR A 215 1.96 15.96 -7.73
C THR A 215 0.83 15.86 -6.70
N GLY A 216 1.16 15.58 -5.43
CA GLY A 216 0.17 15.40 -4.37
C GLY A 216 -0.58 16.69 -4.04
N SER A 217 0.13 17.83 -4.02
CA SER A 217 -0.50 19.13 -3.72
C SER A 217 -1.46 19.59 -4.82
N VAL A 218 -1.17 19.28 -6.09
CA VAL A 218 -2.07 19.56 -7.21
C VAL A 218 -3.33 18.69 -7.12
N LEU A 219 -3.19 17.39 -6.86
CA LEU A 219 -4.32 16.47 -6.68
C LEU A 219 -5.25 16.91 -5.54
N LEU A 220 -4.70 17.41 -4.44
CA LEU A 220 -5.48 17.78 -3.26
C LEU A 220 -6.34 19.05 -3.45
N LYS A 221 -5.99 19.90 -4.43
CA LYS A 221 -6.69 21.15 -4.74
C LYS A 221 -7.83 20.98 -5.76
N ASP A 222 -7.92 19.83 -6.42
CA ASP A 222 -8.89 19.65 -7.51
C ASP A 222 -10.25 19.17 -6.99
N ASP A 223 -11.28 19.97 -7.20
CA ASP A 223 -12.64 19.71 -6.69
C ASP A 223 -13.37 18.57 -7.43
N ARG A 224 -12.83 18.07 -8.55
CA ARG A 224 -13.41 16.93 -9.27
C ARG A 224 -13.13 15.59 -8.58
N ILE A 225 -12.15 15.54 -7.69
CA ILE A 225 -11.89 14.37 -6.85
C ILE A 225 -12.94 14.31 -5.76
N SER A 226 -13.66 13.19 -5.65
CA SER A 226 -14.77 13.02 -4.71
C SER A 226 -14.32 12.44 -3.36
N MET A 227 -13.19 11.71 -3.38
CA MET A 227 -12.63 11.06 -2.19
C MET A 227 -11.11 10.93 -2.28
N TYR A 228 -10.43 11.13 -1.16
CA TYR A 228 -9.01 10.78 -0.99
C TYR A 228 -8.88 9.54 -0.12
N THR A 229 -8.02 8.61 -0.54
CA THR A 229 -7.59 7.49 0.30
C THR A 229 -6.08 7.47 0.35
N PHE A 230 -5.54 7.72 1.54
CA PHE A 230 -4.11 7.88 1.77
C PHE A 230 -3.62 6.83 2.75
N THR A 231 -2.45 6.26 2.46
CA THR A 231 -1.69 5.50 3.45
C THR A 231 -0.27 6.05 3.51
N GLY A 232 0.20 6.38 4.71
CA GLY A 232 1.52 6.98 4.91
C GLY A 232 1.67 7.69 6.25
N SER A 233 2.45 8.78 6.29
CA SER A 233 2.80 9.44 7.55
C SER A 233 1.61 10.21 8.17
N PRO A 234 1.49 10.26 9.50
CA PRO A 234 0.44 11.04 10.17
C PRO A 234 0.43 12.52 9.80
N ASN A 235 1.60 13.13 9.58
CA ASN A 235 1.71 14.54 9.23
C ASN A 235 1.07 14.85 7.86
N VAL A 236 1.35 14.01 6.85
CA VAL A 236 0.73 14.16 5.52
C VAL A 236 -0.77 13.83 5.58
N GLY A 237 -1.17 12.81 6.36
CA GLY A 237 -2.57 12.48 6.57
C GLY A 237 -3.39 13.65 7.15
N LYS A 238 -2.83 14.35 8.15
CA LYS A 238 -3.43 15.58 8.71
C LYS A 238 -3.56 16.67 7.65
N GLU A 239 -2.51 16.90 6.86
CA GLU A 239 -2.55 17.89 5.78
C GLU A 239 -3.65 17.58 4.75
N ILE A 240 -3.76 16.33 4.31
CA ILE A 240 -4.82 15.88 3.39
C ILE A 240 -6.19 16.14 4.00
N LYS A 241 -6.40 15.77 5.26
CA LYS A 241 -7.68 15.99 5.94
C LYS A 241 -8.04 17.47 6.08
N HIS A 242 -7.06 18.33 6.35
CA HIS A 242 -7.29 19.76 6.46
C HIS A 242 -7.66 20.39 5.11
N LYS A 243 -7.03 19.94 4.01
CA LYS A 243 -7.23 20.52 2.67
C LYS A 243 -8.34 19.84 1.86
N SER A 244 -8.91 18.73 2.33
CA SER A 244 -9.96 17.99 1.60
C SER A 244 -11.33 18.67 1.60
N GLY A 245 -11.56 19.67 2.46
CA GLY A 245 -12.89 20.26 2.65
C GLY A 245 -13.93 19.19 3.06
N ILE A 246 -15.11 19.23 2.42
CA ILE A 246 -16.21 18.28 2.67
C ILE A 246 -16.05 16.92 1.97
N ARG A 247 -15.00 16.75 1.14
CA ARG A 247 -14.76 15.48 0.42
C ARG A 247 -14.43 14.37 1.41
N LYS A 248 -14.77 13.13 1.04
CA LYS A 248 -14.47 11.96 1.88
C LYS A 248 -12.97 11.73 1.95
N VAL A 249 -12.49 11.32 3.13
CA VAL A 249 -11.08 10.98 3.35
C VAL A 249 -10.99 9.71 4.19
N THR A 250 -10.21 8.75 3.71
CA THR A 250 -9.76 7.59 4.48
C THR A 250 -8.26 7.69 4.69
N LEU A 251 -7.82 7.55 5.95
CA LEU A 251 -6.42 7.65 6.34
C LEU A 251 -5.98 6.36 7.05
N GLU A 252 -4.95 5.73 6.52
CA GLU A 252 -4.23 4.62 7.16
C GLU A 252 -2.83 5.12 7.51
N LEU A 253 -2.53 5.31 8.79
CA LEU A 253 -1.35 6.06 9.23
C LEU A 253 -0.40 5.18 10.05
N GLY A 254 0.80 5.70 10.32
CA GLY A 254 1.77 5.05 11.19
C GLY A 254 1.26 4.86 12.62
N ASN A 255 1.72 3.80 13.28
CA ASN A 255 1.42 3.46 14.66
C ASN A 255 2.71 3.02 15.39
N ASN A 256 2.65 2.95 16.71
CA ASN A 256 3.66 2.30 17.55
C ASN A 256 2.99 1.18 18.35
N SER A 257 3.11 -0.06 17.84
CA SER A 257 2.29 -1.20 18.28
C SER A 257 2.85 -1.89 19.53
N PRO A 258 2.13 -1.88 20.67
CA PRO A 258 2.50 -2.63 21.87
C PRO A 258 2.01 -4.08 21.80
N ASN A 259 2.83 -5.00 22.30
CA ASN A 259 2.50 -6.41 22.48
C ASN A 259 2.72 -6.79 23.95
N VAL A 260 1.85 -7.65 24.51
CA VAL A 260 1.93 -8.07 25.91
C VAL A 260 2.08 -9.59 25.95
N ILE A 261 3.11 -10.09 26.64
CA ILE A 261 3.31 -11.51 26.95
C ILE A 261 3.11 -11.68 28.46
N HIS A 262 2.06 -12.39 28.85
CA HIS A 262 1.69 -12.58 30.24
C HIS A 262 2.10 -13.97 30.76
N HIS A 263 2.21 -14.14 32.08
CA HIS A 263 2.79 -15.36 32.70
C HIS A 263 1.98 -16.63 32.46
N ASP A 264 0.72 -16.51 32.03
CA ASP A 264 -0.20 -17.60 31.69
C ASP A 264 -0.16 -17.95 30.19
N THR A 265 0.80 -17.42 29.44
CA THR A 265 1.05 -17.80 28.04
C THR A 265 1.37 -19.29 27.94
N ILE A 266 0.47 -20.06 27.33
CA ILE A 266 0.58 -21.52 27.21
C ILE A 266 1.81 -21.94 26.40
N ASP A 267 2.09 -21.24 25.28
CA ASP A 267 3.23 -21.52 24.40
C ASP A 267 4.13 -20.29 24.30
N LEU A 268 4.98 -20.13 25.32
CA LEU A 268 5.87 -18.98 25.44
C LEU A 268 6.83 -18.87 24.25
N LYS A 269 7.42 -19.99 23.82
CA LYS A 269 8.38 -20.00 22.71
C LYS A 269 7.74 -19.52 21.42
N ARG A 270 6.53 -19.98 21.09
CA ARG A 270 5.80 -19.50 19.91
C ARG A 270 5.42 -18.03 20.03
N ALA A 271 5.00 -17.56 21.21
CA ALA A 271 4.69 -16.15 21.42
C ALA A 271 5.91 -15.25 21.13
N VAL A 272 7.09 -15.63 21.67
CA VAL A 272 8.34 -14.91 21.43
C VAL A 272 8.74 -15.00 19.96
N GLN A 273 8.61 -16.16 19.31
CA GLN A 273 8.87 -16.31 17.88
C GLN A 273 8.02 -15.39 17.00
N LEU A 274 6.73 -15.25 17.32
CA LEU A 274 5.84 -14.34 16.60
C LEU A 274 6.24 -12.88 16.82
N VAL A 275 6.56 -12.50 18.05
CA VAL A 275 7.00 -11.14 18.38
C VAL A 275 8.28 -10.78 17.65
N VAL A 276 9.31 -11.63 17.68
CA VAL A 276 10.57 -11.42 16.97
C VAL A 276 10.33 -11.36 15.46
N SER A 277 9.68 -12.38 14.88
CA SER A 277 9.46 -12.41 13.43
C SER A 277 8.65 -11.21 12.92
N LYS A 278 7.67 -10.71 13.68
CA LYS A 278 6.87 -9.54 13.31
C LYS A 278 7.51 -8.20 13.69
N GLY A 279 8.51 -8.19 14.56
CA GLY A 279 9.36 -7.02 14.81
C GLY A 279 10.37 -6.80 13.68
N PHE A 280 10.97 -7.88 13.19
CA PHE A 280 12.02 -7.82 12.16
C PHE A 280 11.52 -8.00 10.72
N SER A 281 10.26 -8.42 10.50
CA SER A 281 9.70 -8.53 9.14
C SER A 281 9.82 -7.21 8.39
N TYR A 282 10.34 -7.29 7.16
CA TYR A 282 10.70 -6.15 6.34
C TYR A 282 11.47 -5.04 7.10
N SER A 283 12.41 -5.45 7.95
CA SER A 283 13.29 -4.56 8.72
C SER A 283 12.51 -3.59 9.62
N GLY A 284 11.34 -4.03 10.10
CA GLY A 284 10.45 -3.20 10.93
C GLY A 284 9.67 -2.13 10.16
N GLN A 285 9.78 -2.06 8.83
CA GLN A 285 9.16 -1.03 7.98
C GLN A 285 7.67 -1.31 7.70
N ALA A 286 6.90 -1.65 8.75
CA ALA A 286 5.46 -1.88 8.67
C ALA A 286 4.72 -1.02 9.70
N CYS A 287 3.56 -0.47 9.33
CA CYS A 287 2.73 0.31 10.25
C CYS A 287 2.24 -0.50 11.47
N ILE A 288 2.21 -1.82 11.33
CA ILE A 288 1.82 -2.78 12.38
C ILE A 288 3.03 -3.56 12.92
N ALA A 289 4.26 -3.11 12.67
CA ALA A 289 5.46 -3.75 13.20
C ALA A 289 5.40 -3.83 14.73
N VAL A 290 5.91 -4.94 15.28
CA VAL A 290 6.06 -5.09 16.73
C VAL A 290 7.21 -4.19 17.16
N GLN A 291 6.89 -3.09 17.84
CA GLN A 291 7.87 -2.09 18.26
C GLN A 291 8.07 -2.06 19.78
N ARG A 292 7.02 -2.37 20.55
CA ARG A 292 7.10 -2.46 22.02
C ARG A 292 6.59 -3.82 22.49
N VAL A 293 7.31 -4.42 23.43
CA VAL A 293 6.95 -5.72 24.02
C VAL A 293 6.99 -5.57 25.53
N TYR A 294 5.85 -5.78 26.18
CA TYR A 294 5.69 -5.79 27.62
C TYR A 294 5.60 -7.23 28.08
N VAL A 295 6.48 -7.62 29.00
CA VAL A 295 6.58 -9.00 29.47
C VAL A 295 6.32 -9.03 30.97
N HIS A 296 5.51 -9.97 31.42
CA HIS A 296 5.28 -10.17 32.85
C HIS A 296 6.60 -10.54 33.55
N ARG A 297 6.88 -9.92 34.70
CA ARG A 297 8.13 -10.08 35.48
C ARG A 297 8.58 -11.52 35.65
N ASP A 298 7.65 -12.43 35.91
CA ASP A 298 7.95 -13.84 36.22
C ASP A 298 8.48 -14.64 35.02
N ILE A 299 8.31 -14.14 33.80
CA ILE A 299 8.77 -14.77 32.55
C ILE A 299 9.74 -13.86 31.77
N TYR A 300 10.17 -12.74 32.35
CA TYR A 300 10.97 -11.71 31.67
C TYR A 300 12.30 -12.27 31.13
N GLU A 301 13.09 -12.91 31.99
CA GLU A 301 14.41 -13.44 31.64
C GLU A 301 14.32 -14.52 30.55
N GLU A 302 13.35 -15.44 30.66
CA GLU A 302 13.14 -16.49 29.65
C GLU A 302 12.77 -15.89 28.29
N VAL A 303 11.91 -14.87 28.27
CA VAL A 303 11.53 -14.18 27.03
C VAL A 303 12.73 -13.48 26.40
N ILE A 304 13.53 -12.76 27.18
CA ILE A 304 14.73 -12.08 26.67
C ILE A 304 15.72 -13.09 26.09
N ASP A 305 15.99 -14.18 26.80
CA ASP A 305 16.91 -15.23 26.35
C ASP A 305 16.45 -15.90 25.03
N VAL A 306 15.16 -16.25 24.92
CA VAL A 306 14.59 -16.79 23.68
C VAL A 306 14.59 -15.77 22.55
N ALA A 307 14.23 -14.51 22.82
CA ALA A 307 14.19 -13.46 21.82
C ALA A 307 15.58 -13.15 21.25
N THR A 308 16.60 -13.12 22.12
CA THR A 308 18.00 -12.88 21.76
C THR A 308 18.51 -13.94 20.78
N ARG A 309 18.36 -15.23 21.11
CA ARG A 309 18.77 -16.32 20.22
C ARG A 309 18.05 -16.30 18.87
N LEU A 310 16.77 -15.96 18.87
CA LEU A 310 16.01 -15.84 17.63
C LEU A 310 16.50 -14.67 16.78
N ALA A 311 16.77 -13.51 17.39
CA ALA A 311 17.32 -12.35 16.69
C ALA A 311 18.73 -12.64 16.12
N GLU A 312 19.59 -13.32 16.88
CA GLU A 312 20.93 -13.77 16.43
C GLU A 312 20.87 -14.70 15.21
N SER A 313 19.81 -15.49 15.09
CA SER A 313 19.64 -16.43 13.97
C SER A 313 19.22 -15.75 12.66
N LEU A 314 18.83 -14.47 12.69
CA LEU A 314 18.34 -13.77 11.50
C LEU A 314 19.49 -13.35 10.58
N THR A 315 19.42 -13.79 9.34
CA THR A 315 20.41 -13.42 8.31
C THR A 315 20.04 -12.07 7.68
N VAL A 316 20.95 -11.10 7.77
CA VAL A 316 20.87 -9.79 7.10
C VAL A 316 21.65 -9.86 5.79
N GLY A 317 21.09 -9.37 4.68
CA GLY A 317 21.84 -9.36 3.43
C GLY A 317 21.01 -9.09 2.18
N ASN A 318 21.44 -9.68 1.06
CA ASN A 318 20.79 -9.51 -0.23
C ASN A 318 19.34 -10.01 -0.18
N PRO A 319 18.33 -9.13 -0.37
CA PRO A 319 16.92 -9.51 -0.24
C PRO A 319 16.45 -10.46 -1.34
N GLU A 320 17.18 -10.60 -2.45
CA GLU A 320 16.85 -11.57 -3.52
C GLU A 320 17.23 -13.03 -3.15
N LEU A 321 18.01 -13.25 -2.09
CA LEU A 321 18.36 -14.60 -1.62
C LEU A 321 17.27 -15.17 -0.71
N GLU A 322 16.89 -16.43 -0.95
CA GLU A 322 15.87 -17.16 -0.17
C GLU A 322 16.23 -17.30 1.33
N THR A 323 17.52 -17.29 1.65
CA THR A 323 18.05 -17.43 3.01
C THR A 323 18.03 -16.13 3.80
N THR A 324 17.80 -14.98 3.16
CA THR A 324 17.82 -13.68 3.82
C THR A 324 16.53 -13.45 4.61
N ASN A 325 16.67 -13.08 5.89
CA ASN A 325 15.54 -12.74 6.75
C ASN A 325 15.29 -11.23 6.80
N ILE A 326 16.36 -10.42 6.73
CA ILE A 326 16.30 -8.97 6.87
C ILE A 326 17.00 -8.32 5.66
N GLY A 327 16.26 -7.49 4.93
CA GLY A 327 16.78 -6.68 3.83
C GLY A 327 17.20 -5.28 4.28
N PRO A 328 17.65 -4.42 3.36
CA PRO A 328 17.99 -3.03 3.69
C PRO A 328 16.76 -2.19 4.06
N MET A 329 17.00 -1.07 4.73
CA MET A 329 16.01 0.01 4.86
C MET A 329 15.74 0.66 3.50
N ILE A 330 14.61 1.35 3.35
CA ILE A 330 14.21 1.99 2.09
C ILE A 330 15.21 3.05 1.58
N SER A 331 16.00 3.63 2.48
CA SER A 331 17.09 4.54 2.17
C SER A 331 18.12 4.60 3.30
N ILE A 332 19.29 5.15 3.01
CA ILE A 332 20.37 5.35 3.98
C ILE A 332 19.90 6.32 5.08
N GLU A 333 19.17 7.37 4.72
CA GLU A 333 18.69 8.37 5.69
C GLU A 333 17.74 7.75 6.74
N GLU A 334 16.92 6.77 6.34
CA GLU A 334 16.03 6.06 7.27
C GLU A 334 16.80 5.08 8.16
N ALA A 335 17.88 4.47 7.67
CA ALA A 335 18.79 3.67 8.48
C ALA A 335 19.53 4.53 9.51
N GLU A 336 20.11 5.65 9.10
CA GLU A 336 20.80 6.61 9.98
C GLU A 336 19.83 7.19 11.04
N ARG A 337 18.59 7.50 10.65
CA ARG A 337 17.58 7.95 11.62
C ARG A 337 17.31 6.89 12.68
N THR A 338 17.22 5.63 12.28
CA THR A 338 16.97 4.50 13.19
C THR A 338 18.15 4.29 14.13
N GLU A 339 19.37 4.32 13.60
CA GLU A 339 20.60 4.22 14.39
C GLU A 339 20.70 5.36 15.43
N ASN A 340 20.32 6.59 15.05
CA ASN A 340 20.31 7.72 15.97
C ASN A 340 19.30 7.55 17.13
N TRP A 341 18.11 7.00 16.87
CA TRP A 341 17.15 6.67 17.94
C TRP A 341 17.64 5.58 18.87
N ILE A 342 18.41 4.61 18.36
CA ILE A 342 19.04 3.59 19.20
C ILE A 342 20.09 4.23 20.10
N LYS A 343 20.96 5.10 19.55
CA LYS A 343 21.97 5.85 20.32
C LYS A 343 21.31 6.73 21.40
N GLU A 344 20.21 7.40 21.06
CA GLU A 344 19.40 8.19 22.01
C GLU A 344 18.88 7.31 23.16
N ALA A 345 18.25 6.18 22.85
CA ALA A 345 17.73 5.26 23.88
C ALA A 345 18.82 4.73 24.82
N LEU A 346 20.01 4.42 24.30
CA LEU A 346 21.15 4.00 25.12
C LEU A 346 21.66 5.13 26.03
N ASN A 347 21.71 6.36 25.53
CA ASN A 347 22.07 7.54 26.33
C ASN A 347 21.04 7.82 27.44
N GLU A 348 19.78 7.43 27.24
CA GLU A 348 18.70 7.52 28.24
C GLU A 348 18.65 6.32 29.21
N GLY A 349 19.57 5.36 29.09
CA GLY A 349 19.73 4.25 30.02
C GLY A 349 19.09 2.93 29.59
N ALA A 350 18.68 2.78 28.32
CA ALA A 350 18.30 1.49 27.78
C ALA A 350 19.52 0.53 27.72
N ASN A 351 19.28 -0.77 27.91
CA ASN A 351 20.30 -1.80 27.75
C ASN A 351 20.19 -2.42 26.36
N LEU A 352 21.29 -2.44 25.61
CA LEU A 352 21.37 -3.15 24.34
C LEU A 352 21.48 -4.65 24.62
N VAL A 353 20.48 -5.42 24.17
CA VAL A 353 20.47 -6.88 24.35
C VAL A 353 21.16 -7.59 23.19
N GLN A 354 20.87 -7.21 21.95
CA GLN A 354 21.44 -7.84 20.77
C GLN A 354 21.43 -6.92 19.55
N ASN A 355 22.63 -6.64 19.01
CA ASN A 355 22.87 -5.77 17.85
C ASN A 355 22.22 -4.37 17.97
N GLY A 356 22.53 -3.48 17.04
CA GLY A 356 21.96 -2.13 16.90
C GLY A 356 21.56 -1.88 15.46
#